data_AF-A0A537W1M6-F1
#
_entry.id   AF-A0A537W1M6-F1
#
_cell.length_a   1.000
_cell.length_b   1.000
_cell.length_c   1.000
_cell.angle_alpha   90.00
_cell.angle_beta   90.00
_cell.angle_gamma   90.00
#
_symmetry.space_group_name_H-M   'P 1'
#
loop_
_entity.id
_entity.type
_entity.pdbx_description
1 polymer ?
#
loop_
_entity_poly.entity_id
_entity_poly.type
_entity_poly.pdbx_seq_one_letter_code
_entity_poly.pdbx_strand_id
1 'polypeptide(L)'
;MVQLQEVSMSKLVARVGVPVLAVVVLAGCGSSSKTTTSSTSATSSVPTPTTNPSIAAQVPAAIKSKGTLNVATEAQYAPNEFVAPDGHTIIGMDPDLVTALAAVMGLKVKVINSTFEAIIPGLAAGRYELGASSFTDTKERQKTVDFVTYLSV
;
A
#
# COMPACT_ATOMS: atom_id res chain seq x y z
N MET A 1 1.96 39.89 8.74
CA MET A 1 1.87 40.76 9.93
C MET A 1 1.13 39.97 10.98
N VAL A 2 1.81 39.17 11.83
CA VAL A 2 2.69 39.59 12.94
C VAL A 2 1.85 40.05 14.13
N GLN A 3 2.23 39.57 15.33
CA GLN A 3 1.75 39.90 16.69
C GLN A 3 0.64 38.98 17.24
N LEU A 4 0.70 38.38 18.45
CA LEU A 4 1.50 38.56 19.68
C LEU A 4 1.43 37.25 20.51
N GLN A 5 2.53 36.76 21.10
CA GLN A 5 2.93 36.93 22.53
C GLN A 5 2.06 36.07 23.48
N GLU A 6 2.62 35.13 24.24
CA GLU A 6 3.43 35.44 25.42
C GLU A 6 4.53 34.40 25.68
N VAL A 7 5.74 34.92 25.84
CA VAL A 7 6.88 34.29 26.51
C VAL A 7 6.70 34.55 28.00
N SER A 8 6.68 33.51 28.83
CA SER A 8 6.99 33.66 30.26
C SER A 8 8.08 32.66 30.66
N MET A 9 9.30 33.18 30.65
CA MET A 9 10.44 32.63 31.38
C MET A 9 10.24 32.87 32.88
N SER A 10 10.41 31.83 33.70
CA SER A 10 11.11 31.94 34.98
C SER A 10 11.68 30.57 35.35
N LYS A 11 13.02 30.40 35.24
CA LYS A 11 14.01 30.58 36.32
C LYS A 11 13.97 29.37 37.28
N LEU A 12 15.04 28.73 37.72
CA LEU A 12 16.45 29.09 37.87
C LEU A 12 17.17 27.77 38.27
N VAL A 13 18.30 27.42 37.66
CA VAL A 13 19.65 27.37 38.29
C VAL A 13 19.83 26.23 39.31
N ALA A 14 20.51 25.14 38.94
CA ALA A 14 21.97 24.97 38.79
C ALA A 14 22.71 24.68 40.11
N ARG A 15 23.65 23.72 40.06
CA ARG A 15 25.09 23.85 40.36
C ARG A 15 25.72 22.46 40.62
N VAL A 16 26.69 22.04 39.80
CA VAL A 16 28.16 22.10 40.01
C VAL A 16 28.72 20.82 40.67
N GLY A 17 29.73 20.19 40.04
CA GLY A 17 30.65 19.27 40.73
C GLY A 17 31.33 18.20 39.86
N VAL A 18 32.53 18.52 39.37
CA VAL A 18 33.56 17.75 38.61
C VAL A 18 34.28 16.70 39.52
N PRO A 19 35.27 15.85 39.13
CA PRO A 19 35.59 15.01 37.93
C PRO A 19 35.81 13.50 38.30
N VAL A 20 35.86 12.56 37.35
CA VAL A 20 36.84 11.43 37.39
C VAL A 20 37.25 11.03 35.98
N LEU A 21 38.57 11.00 35.82
CA LEU A 21 39.36 10.54 34.68
C LEU A 21 39.33 9.01 34.59
N ALA A 22 38.92 8.45 33.45
CA ALA A 22 39.26 7.07 33.07
C ALA A 22 39.39 6.99 31.55
N VAL A 23 40.62 7.22 31.09
CA VAL A 23 41.04 6.89 29.73
C VAL A 23 41.19 5.38 29.65
N VAL A 24 40.30 4.70 28.92
CA VAL A 24 40.56 3.36 28.39
C VAL A 24 40.65 3.50 26.88
N VAL A 25 41.89 3.56 26.39
CA VAL A 25 42.20 3.34 24.99
C VAL A 25 42.13 1.82 24.78
N LEU A 26 41.10 1.37 24.09
CA LEU A 26 41.12 0.04 23.46
C LEU A 26 41.09 0.25 21.96
N ALA A 27 42.28 0.28 21.37
CA ALA A 27 42.49 0.12 19.93
C ALA A 27 42.17 -1.34 19.58
N GLY A 28 40.88 -1.61 19.31
CA GLY A 28 40.41 -2.84 18.70
C GLY A 28 39.99 -2.58 17.27
N CYS A 29 40.92 -2.77 16.32
CA CYS A 29 40.60 -2.78 14.90
C CYS A 29 39.91 -4.12 14.58
N GLY A 30 38.60 -4.08 14.45
CA GLY A 30 37.77 -5.15 13.92
C GLY A 30 36.54 -4.48 13.33
N SER A 31 36.50 -4.35 12.00
CA SER A 31 35.48 -3.58 11.28
C SER A 31 34.07 -4.12 11.53
N SER A 32 33.43 -3.63 12.57
CA SER A 32 32.00 -3.80 12.85
C SER A 32 31.38 -2.42 12.80
N SER A 33 30.84 -2.08 11.63
CA SER A 33 30.02 -0.89 11.47
C SER A 33 28.83 -1.02 12.40
N LYS A 34 28.76 -0.06 13.31
CA LYS A 34 27.69 0.29 14.22
C LYS A 34 26.33 0.04 13.58
N THR A 35 25.58 -0.91 14.15
CA THR A 35 24.18 -1.21 13.81
C THR A 35 23.32 0.03 14.06
N THR A 36 23.22 0.88 13.05
CA THR A 36 22.05 1.71 12.84
C THR A 36 20.92 0.72 12.58
N THR A 37 19.99 0.56 13.52
CA THR A 37 18.69 -0.06 13.29
C THR A 37 17.91 0.85 12.35
N SER A 38 18.36 0.87 11.11
CA SER A 38 17.60 1.26 9.96
C SER A 38 16.64 0.11 9.80
N SER A 39 15.36 0.31 10.09
CA SER A 39 14.32 -0.47 9.46
C SER A 39 14.46 -0.24 7.97
N THR A 40 15.38 -0.97 7.34
CA THR A 40 15.40 -1.17 5.90
C THR A 40 14.12 -1.94 5.64
N SER A 41 13.03 -1.21 5.42
CA SER A 41 11.87 -1.72 4.72
C SER A 41 12.43 -2.34 3.46
N ALA A 42 12.57 -3.66 3.46
CA ALA A 42 12.93 -4.38 2.27
C ALA A 42 11.77 -4.12 1.31
N THR A 43 11.95 -3.17 0.40
CA THR A 43 11.12 -3.03 -0.80
C THR A 43 11.39 -4.28 -1.61
N SER A 44 10.78 -5.38 -1.19
CA SER A 44 10.74 -6.61 -1.95
C SER A 44 9.81 -6.29 -3.10
N SER A 45 10.39 -5.80 -4.19
CA SER A 45 9.67 -5.57 -5.43
C SER A 45 9.15 -6.94 -5.87
N VAL A 46 7.85 -7.18 -5.69
CA VAL A 46 7.21 -8.38 -6.24
C VAL A 46 7.34 -8.28 -7.76
N PRO A 47 7.99 -9.24 -8.42
CA PRO A 47 8.14 -9.19 -9.87
C PRO A 47 6.76 -9.26 -10.52
N THR A 48 6.42 -8.26 -11.32
CA THR A 48 5.19 -8.29 -12.11
C THR A 48 5.32 -9.36 -13.20
N PRO A 49 4.35 -10.29 -13.33
CA PRO A 49 4.40 -11.31 -14.37
C PRO A 49 4.32 -10.69 -15.76
N THR A 50 4.82 -11.42 -16.76
CA THR A 50 4.67 -11.05 -18.18
C THR A 50 3.32 -11.50 -18.74
N THR A 51 2.89 -10.89 -19.84
CA THR A 51 1.64 -11.26 -20.52
C THR A 51 1.63 -12.71 -20.97
N ASN A 52 0.53 -13.42 -20.69
CA ASN A 52 0.28 -14.76 -21.18
C ASN A 52 -0.64 -14.69 -22.41
N PRO A 53 -0.18 -15.11 -23.61
CA PRO A 53 -0.96 -15.01 -24.84
C PRO A 53 -2.31 -15.76 -24.79
N SER A 54 -2.38 -16.90 -24.11
CA SER A 54 -3.61 -17.69 -24.01
C SER A 54 -4.66 -16.99 -23.15
N ILE A 55 -4.25 -16.33 -22.07
CA ILE A 55 -5.16 -15.59 -21.18
C ILE A 55 -5.55 -14.26 -21.84
N ALA A 56 -4.60 -13.54 -22.43
CA ALA A 56 -4.86 -12.31 -23.17
C ALA A 56 -5.81 -12.50 -24.38
N ALA A 57 -5.88 -13.72 -24.93
CA ALA A 57 -6.85 -14.08 -25.96
C ALA A 57 -8.28 -14.26 -25.42
N GLN A 58 -8.43 -14.57 -24.13
CA GLN A 58 -9.73 -14.76 -23.46
C GLN A 58 -10.35 -13.46 -22.93
N VAL A 59 -9.57 -12.38 -22.87
CA VAL A 59 -10.08 -11.06 -22.44
C VAL A 59 -11.20 -10.60 -23.39
N PRO A 60 -12.39 -10.24 -22.86
CA PRO A 60 -13.49 -9.74 -23.67
C PRO A 60 -13.10 -8.55 -24.56
N ALA A 61 -13.60 -8.52 -25.79
CA ALA A 61 -13.18 -7.54 -26.81
C ALA A 61 -13.33 -6.08 -26.36
N ALA A 62 -14.39 -5.74 -25.63
CA ALA A 62 -14.62 -4.40 -25.11
C ALA A 62 -13.51 -3.97 -24.12
N ILE A 63 -13.11 -4.85 -23.20
CA ILE A 63 -12.05 -4.59 -22.22
C ILE A 63 -10.69 -4.56 -22.92
N LYS A 64 -10.46 -5.48 -23.86
CA LYS A 64 -9.22 -5.53 -24.66
C LYS A 64 -9.02 -4.26 -25.46
N SER A 65 -10.08 -3.74 -26.11
CA SER A 65 -10.04 -2.48 -26.86
C SER A 65 -9.80 -1.26 -25.97
N LYS A 66 -10.33 -1.28 -24.73
CA LYS A 66 -10.06 -0.24 -23.73
C LYS A 66 -8.62 -0.29 -23.22
N GLY A 67 -8.01 -1.48 -23.16
CA GLY A 67 -6.61 -1.70 -22.77
C GLY A 67 -6.31 -1.41 -21.30
N THR A 68 -7.32 -1.09 -20.49
CA THR A 68 -7.19 -0.78 -19.06
C THR A 68 -8.31 -1.45 -18.27
N LEU A 69 -7.93 -2.16 -17.22
CA LEU A 69 -8.82 -2.74 -16.22
C LEU A 69 -9.02 -1.74 -15.07
N ASN A 70 -10.22 -1.19 -14.93
CA ASN A 70 -10.57 -0.33 -13.79
C ASN A 70 -10.96 -1.22 -12.61
N VAL A 71 -10.22 -1.10 -11.52
CA VAL A 71 -10.41 -1.87 -10.29
C VAL A 71 -10.84 -0.94 -9.17
N ALA A 72 -11.97 -1.22 -8.52
CA ALA A 72 -12.43 -0.46 -7.37
C ALA A 72 -12.02 -1.12 -6.05
N THR A 73 -11.61 -0.30 -5.08
CA THR A 73 -11.16 -0.74 -3.75
C THR A 73 -11.47 0.32 -2.70
N GLU A 74 -11.58 -0.06 -1.43
CA GLU A 74 -11.62 0.85 -0.28
C GLU A 74 -10.26 0.83 0.43
N ALA A 75 -9.38 1.79 0.08
CA ALA A 75 -7.96 1.81 0.46
C ALA A 75 -7.70 2.23 1.92
N GLN A 76 -8.41 1.62 2.87
CA GLN A 76 -8.33 1.90 4.31
C GLN A 76 -8.03 0.63 5.14
N TYR A 77 -7.63 -0.47 4.50
CA TYR A 77 -7.49 -1.79 5.13
C TYR A 77 -6.10 -2.40 4.89
N ALA A 78 -5.11 -1.92 5.64
CA ALA A 78 -3.76 -2.51 5.61
C ALA A 78 -3.73 -3.90 6.28
N PRO A 79 -2.96 -4.87 5.75
CA PRO A 79 -2.00 -4.73 4.64
C PRO A 79 -2.59 -5.00 3.24
N ASN A 80 -3.91 -5.19 3.13
CA ASN A 80 -4.53 -5.67 1.90
C ASN A 80 -4.73 -4.55 0.85
N GLU A 81 -5.27 -3.41 1.26
CA GLU A 81 -5.45 -2.25 0.40
C GLU A 81 -5.37 -0.95 1.22
N PHE A 82 -4.40 -0.09 0.93
CA PHE A 82 -4.23 1.15 1.68
C PHE A 82 -3.53 2.22 0.86
N VAL A 83 -3.75 3.47 1.25
CA VAL A 83 -3.05 4.61 0.64
C VAL A 83 -1.61 4.66 1.17
N ALA A 84 -0.65 4.73 0.26
CA ALA A 84 0.78 4.86 0.55
C ALA A 84 1.09 6.19 1.27
N PRO A 85 2.30 6.35 1.85
CA PRO A 85 2.70 7.59 2.51
C PRO A 85 2.68 8.84 1.63
N ASP A 86 2.66 8.69 0.31
CA ASP A 86 2.51 9.80 -0.65
C ASP A 86 1.08 10.39 -0.69
N GLY A 87 0.14 9.76 0.02
CA GLY A 87 -1.24 10.22 0.17
C GLY A 87 -2.16 9.96 -1.02
N HIS A 88 -1.70 9.25 -2.06
CA HIS A 88 -2.52 9.03 -3.26
C HIS A 88 -2.33 7.68 -3.95
N THR A 89 -1.18 7.03 -3.84
CA THR A 89 -0.95 5.71 -4.45
C THR A 89 -1.62 4.64 -3.60
N ILE A 90 -2.44 3.79 -4.21
CA ILE A 90 -3.06 2.66 -3.51
C ILE A 90 -2.14 1.45 -3.64
N ILE A 91 -1.73 0.89 -2.51
CA ILE A 91 -0.78 -0.23 -2.39
C ILE A 91 -1.35 -1.31 -1.47
N GLY A 92 -0.72 -2.49 -1.48
CA GLY A 92 -1.11 -3.63 -0.66
C GLY A 92 -1.28 -4.91 -1.48
N MET A 93 -1.68 -5.99 -0.82
CA MET A 93 -1.92 -7.29 -1.46
C MET A 93 -2.91 -7.23 -2.63
N ASP A 94 -4.06 -6.59 -2.45
CA ASP A 94 -5.11 -6.52 -3.48
C ASP A 94 -4.63 -5.71 -4.71
N PRO A 95 -4.07 -4.48 -4.57
CA PRO A 95 -3.46 -3.73 -5.67
C PRO A 95 -2.35 -4.48 -6.40
N ASP A 96 -1.47 -5.17 -5.67
CA ASP A 96 -0.38 -5.96 -6.27
C ASP A 96 -0.93 -7.14 -7.07
N LEU A 97 -1.93 -7.85 -6.51
CA LEU A 97 -2.58 -8.98 -7.16
C LEU A 97 -3.28 -8.56 -8.45
N VAL A 98 -4.06 -7.48 -8.44
CA VAL A 98 -4.77 -7.03 -9.64
C VAL A 98 -3.83 -6.43 -10.69
N THR A 99 -2.70 -5.86 -10.26
CA THR A 99 -1.62 -5.43 -11.16
C THR A 99 -1.01 -6.63 -11.88
N ALA A 100 -0.69 -7.68 -11.14
CA ALA A 100 -0.17 -8.93 -11.70
C ALA A 100 -1.19 -9.60 -12.65
N LEU A 101 -2.47 -9.64 -12.25
CA LEU A 101 -3.55 -10.17 -13.07
C LEU A 101 -3.68 -9.42 -14.41
N ALA A 102 -3.70 -8.09 -14.35
CA ALA A 102 -3.78 -7.25 -15.55
C ALA A 102 -2.58 -7.47 -16.48
N ALA A 103 -1.37 -7.61 -15.93
CA ALA A 103 -0.16 -7.87 -16.72
C ALA A 103 -0.26 -9.19 -17.50
N VAL A 104 -0.72 -10.27 -16.85
CA VAL A 104 -0.98 -11.58 -17.49
C VAL A 104 -2.03 -11.46 -18.60
N MET A 105 -3.05 -10.63 -18.40
CA MET A 105 -4.09 -10.33 -19.40
C MET A 105 -3.63 -9.39 -20.52
N GLY A 106 -2.44 -8.78 -20.42
CA GLY A 106 -1.95 -7.79 -21.37
C GLY A 106 -2.66 -6.44 -21.28
N LEU A 107 -3.17 -6.09 -20.10
CA LEU A 107 -3.89 -4.85 -19.80
C LEU A 107 -3.08 -3.96 -18.86
N LYS A 108 -3.35 -2.65 -18.90
CA LYS A 108 -2.97 -1.74 -17.80
C LYS A 108 -3.99 -1.88 -16.68
N VAL A 109 -3.60 -1.51 -15.46
CA VAL A 109 -4.51 -1.44 -14.32
C VAL A 109 -4.71 0.01 -13.89
N LYS A 110 -5.92 0.35 -13.47
CA LYS A 110 -6.23 1.60 -12.78
C LYS A 110 -7.01 1.27 -11.51
N VAL A 111 -6.35 1.36 -10.37
CA VAL A 111 -6.98 1.19 -9.06
C VAL A 111 -7.67 2.50 -8.67
N ILE A 112 -8.92 2.42 -8.24
CA ILE A 112 -9.80 3.55 -7.96
C ILE A 112 -10.33 3.39 -6.53
N ASN A 113 -10.04 4.37 -5.68
CA ASN A 113 -10.61 4.39 -4.34
C ASN A 113 -12.13 4.66 -4.40
N SER A 114 -12.90 3.87 -3.69
CA SER A 114 -14.36 3.96 -3.55
C SER A 114 -14.76 3.48 -2.16
N THR A 115 -15.90 3.93 -1.64
CA THR A 115 -16.46 3.36 -0.41
C THR A 115 -16.86 1.91 -0.66
N PHE A 116 -16.64 1.02 0.30
CA PHE A 116 -16.92 -0.42 0.18
C PHE A 116 -18.35 -0.72 -0.30
N GLU A 117 -19.33 -0.03 0.30
CA GLU A 117 -20.77 -0.15 -0.04
C GLU A 117 -21.11 0.24 -1.49
N ALA A 118 -20.27 1.07 -2.13
CA ALA A 118 -20.52 1.55 -3.48
C ALA A 118 -19.87 0.69 -4.57
N ILE A 119 -18.96 -0.21 -4.22
CA ILE A 119 -18.20 -1.00 -5.21
C ILE A 119 -19.12 -1.96 -5.95
N ILE A 120 -19.91 -2.78 -5.25
CA ILE A 120 -20.79 -3.78 -5.88
C ILE A 120 -21.87 -3.12 -6.75
N PRO A 121 -22.61 -2.09 -6.28
CA PRO A 121 -23.50 -1.33 -7.16
C PRO A 121 -22.77 -0.71 -8.35
N GLY A 122 -21.53 -0.25 -8.17
CA GLY A 122 -20.69 0.29 -9.23
C GLY A 122 -20.31 -0.74 -10.30
N LEU A 123 -20.04 -1.98 -9.89
CA LEU A 123 -19.80 -3.11 -10.81
C LEU A 123 -21.05 -3.44 -11.61
N ALA A 124 -22.21 -3.56 -10.95
CA ALA A 124 -23.49 -3.81 -11.62
C ALA A 124 -23.86 -2.70 -12.63
N ALA A 125 -23.48 -1.45 -12.33
CA ALA A 125 -23.67 -0.30 -13.21
C ALA A 125 -22.58 -0.16 -14.29
N GLY A 126 -21.59 -1.05 -14.36
CA GLY A 126 -20.50 -1.02 -15.35
C GLY A 126 -19.49 0.11 -15.15
N ARG A 127 -19.38 0.68 -13.96
CA ARG A 127 -18.39 1.75 -13.64
C ARG A 127 -16.96 1.21 -13.52
N TYR A 128 -16.85 -0.07 -13.14
CA TYR A 128 -15.59 -0.79 -12.93
C TYR A 128 -15.72 -2.17 -13.54
N GLU A 129 -14.59 -2.77 -13.91
CA GLU A 129 -14.56 -4.15 -14.40
C GLU A 129 -14.29 -5.17 -13.28
N LEU A 130 -13.68 -4.73 -12.17
CA LEU A 130 -13.32 -5.58 -11.04
C LEU A 130 -13.43 -4.82 -9.71
N GLY A 131 -13.86 -5.52 -8.65
CA GLY A 131 -13.72 -5.07 -7.27
C GLY A 131 -12.68 -5.91 -6.54
N ALA A 132 -11.73 -5.27 -5.87
CA ALA A 132 -10.73 -5.92 -5.03
C ALA A 132 -10.59 -5.10 -3.75
N SER A 133 -11.30 -5.53 -2.71
CA SER A 133 -11.31 -4.85 -1.41
C SER A 133 -11.58 -5.84 -0.28
N SER A 134 -10.80 -6.93 -0.26
CA SER A 134 -10.91 -7.96 0.77
C SER A 134 -12.35 -8.47 0.99
N PHE A 135 -13.15 -8.54 -0.08
CA PHE A 135 -14.56 -8.89 0.03
C PHE A 135 -14.73 -10.32 0.54
N THR A 136 -15.44 -10.47 1.65
CA THR A 136 -16.03 -11.78 1.99
C THR A 136 -17.07 -12.16 0.94
N ASP A 137 -16.87 -13.32 0.32
CA ASP A 137 -17.86 -13.90 -0.59
C ASP A 137 -19.08 -14.37 0.21
N THR A 138 -20.25 -13.82 -0.11
CA THR A 138 -21.51 -14.18 0.57
C THR A 138 -22.61 -14.39 -0.47
N LYS A 139 -23.58 -15.24 -0.11
CA LYS A 139 -24.74 -15.51 -0.98
C LYS A 139 -25.55 -14.27 -1.34
N GLU A 140 -25.56 -13.26 -0.48
CA GLU A 140 -26.23 -12.01 -0.79
C GLU A 140 -25.51 -11.23 -1.89
N ARG A 141 -24.17 -11.11 -1.80
CA ARG A 141 -23.37 -10.39 -2.79
C ARG A 141 -23.33 -11.10 -4.15
N GLN A 142 -23.34 -12.44 -4.14
CA GLN A 142 -23.42 -13.28 -5.35
C GLN A 142 -24.71 -13.06 -6.16
N LYS A 143 -25.77 -12.47 -5.57
CA LYS A 143 -26.99 -12.14 -6.33
C LYS A 143 -26.77 -11.01 -7.33
N THR A 144 -25.73 -10.21 -7.15
CA THR A 144 -25.50 -8.98 -7.93
C THR A 144 -24.27 -9.08 -8.82
N VAL A 145 -23.22 -9.77 -8.36
CA VAL A 145 -21.94 -9.91 -9.10
C VAL A 145 -21.36 -11.31 -8.90
N ASP A 146 -20.52 -11.73 -9.84
CA ASP A 146 -19.73 -12.96 -9.70
C ASP A 146 -18.52 -12.74 -8.78
N PHE A 147 -18.14 -13.79 -8.04
CA PHE A 147 -16.98 -13.78 -7.14
C PHE A 147 -15.93 -14.79 -7.59
N VAL A 148 -14.66 -14.39 -7.43
CA VAL A 148 -13.50 -15.27 -7.48
C VAL A 148 -12.82 -15.24 -6.12
N THR A 149 -12.89 -16.33 -5.37
CA THR A 149 -12.27 -16.43 -4.04
C THR A 149 -10.76 -16.66 -4.17
N TYR A 150 -9.96 -15.67 -3.78
CA TYR A 150 -8.48 -15.75 -3.80
C TYR A 150 -7.84 -15.67 -2.41
N LEU A 151 -8.61 -15.30 -1.40
CA LEU A 151 -8.18 -15.20 0.00
C LEU A 151 -9.22 -15.91 0.87
N SER A 152 -8.75 -16.76 1.77
CA SER A 152 -9.56 -17.37 2.84
C SER A 152 -9.10 -16.82 4.17
N VAL A 153 -10.05 -16.38 4.98
CA VAL A 153 -9.83 -15.79 6.31
C VAL A 153 -10.62 -16.54 7.37
#